data_AF-A0A7I8ERB1-F1
#
_entry.id   AF-A0A7I8ERB1-F1
#
_cell.length_a   1.000
_cell.length_b   1.000
_cell.length_c   1.000
_cell.angle_alpha   90.00
_cell.angle_beta   90.00
_cell.angle_gamma   90.00
#
_symmetry.space_group_name_H-M   'P 1'
#
loop_
_entity.id
_entity.type
_entity.pdbx_description
1 polymer ?
#
loop_
_entity_poly.entity_id
_entity_poly.type
_entity_poly.pdbx_seq_one_letter_code
_entity_poly.pdbx_strand_id
1 'polypeptide(L)' 'MLEPSKTPRRWVVERLFSWLNRWRRLLVCLEKLGETYQAFLQLACGLICFHYTSHLSAFG' A
#
# COMPACT_ATOMS: atom_id res chain seq x y z
N MET A 1 -6.05 6.44 -25.36
CA MET A 1 -7.44 5.92 -25.39
C MET A 1 -7.77 5.35 -24.02
N LEU A 2 -8.72 5.94 -23.30
CA LEU A 2 -9.25 5.42 -22.04
C LEU A 2 -10.64 4.88 -22.35
N GLU A 3 -10.81 3.57 -22.25
CA GLU A 3 -12.08 2.87 -22.50
C GLU A 3 -13.13 3.24 -21.42
N PRO A 4 -14.33 3.73 -21.80
CA PRO A 4 -15.34 4.27 -20.87
C PRO A 4 -16.08 3.21 -20.03
N SER A 5 -15.87 1.91 -20.28
CA SER A 5 -16.54 0.80 -19.57
C SER A 5 -15.84 0.33 -18.30
N LYS A 6 -14.68 0.90 -17.96
CA LYS A 6 -13.89 0.49 -16.79
C LYS A 6 -14.17 1.43 -15.61
N THR A 7 -14.89 0.95 -14.60
CA THR A 7 -15.07 1.69 -13.34
C THR A 7 -13.70 2.11 -12.79
N PRO A 8 -13.44 3.41 -12.58
CA PRO A 8 -12.12 3.87 -12.18
C PRO A 8 -11.84 3.46 -10.74
N ARG A 9 -11.22 2.28 -10.55
CA ARG A 9 -10.67 1.83 -9.26
C ARG A 9 -9.39 2.58 -8.87
N ARG A 10 -9.12 3.73 -9.52
CA ARG A 10 -7.94 4.57 -9.27
C ARG A 10 -7.84 4.96 -7.80
N TRP A 11 -8.97 5.28 -7.16
CA TRP A 11 -9.01 5.68 -5.76
C TRP A 11 -8.45 4.61 -4.79
N VAL A 12 -8.58 3.32 -5.13
CA VAL A 12 -8.05 2.23 -4.29
C VAL A 12 -6.52 2.26 -4.32
N VAL A 13 -5.96 2.40 -5.52
CA VAL A 13 -4.52 2.45 -5.76
C VAL A 13 -3.92 3.72 -5.14
N GLU A 14 -4.54 4.87 -5.37
CA GLU A 14 -4.13 6.16 -4.79
C GLU A 14 -4.15 6.15 -3.26
N ARG A 15 -5.17 5.52 -2.66
CA ARG A 15 -5.26 5.35 -1.21
C ARG A 15 -4.12 4.49 -0.67
N LEU A 16 -3.83 3.35 -1.32
CA LEU A 16 -2.71 2.49 -0.94
C LEU A 16 -1.37 3.25 -1.02
N PHE A 17 -1.14 3.95 -2.13
CA PHE A 17 0.07 4.76 -2.29
C PHE A 17 0.15 5.86 -1.22
N SER A 18 -0.96 6.51 -0.87
CA SER A 18 -1.00 7.49 0.22
C SER A 18 -0.62 6.88 1.57
N TRP A 19 -0.99 5.62 1.82
CA TRP A 19 -0.58 4.90 3.03
C TRP A 19 0.91 4.55 3.02
N LEU A 20 1.43 4.12 1.89
CA LEU A 20 2.86 3.81 1.70
C LEU A 20 3.73 5.08 1.79
N ASN A 21 3.23 6.23 1.32
CA ASN A 21 3.93 7.51 1.36
C ASN A 21 4.28 7.98 2.78
N ARG A 22 3.56 7.49 3.80
CA ARG A 22 3.84 7.77 5.22
C ARG A 22 5.11 7.06 5.72
N TRP A 23 5.58 6.04 5.01
CA TRP A 23 6.78 5.29 5.34
C TRP A 23 7.98 5.94 4.66
N ARG A 24 8.70 6.83 5.37
CA ARG A 24 9.88 7.54 4.81
C ARG A 24 10.89 6.61 4.16
N ARG A 25 11.07 5.39 4.69
CA ARG A 25 12.03 4.41 4.18
C ARG A 25 11.67 3.93 2.76
N LEU A 26 10.38 3.80 2.45
CA LEU A 26 9.86 3.47 1.12
C LEU A 26 9.79 4.72 0.22
N LEU A 27 9.38 5.87 0.76
CA LEU A 27 9.27 7.14 0.03
C LEU A 27 10.62 7.58 -0.56
N VAL A 28 11.66 7.57 0.27
CA VAL A 28 12.99 8.06 -0.12
C VAL A 28 13.76 6.99 -0.90
N CYS A 29 13.19 5.79 -1.09
CA CYS A 29 13.85 4.63 -1.73
C CYS A 29 15.29 4.47 -1.21
N LEU A 30 15.45 4.45 0.12
CA LEU A 30 16.78 4.35 0.75
C LEU A 30 17.49 3.01 0.47
N GLU A 31 16.76 2.02 -0.05
CA GLU A 31 17.35 0.74 -0.43
C GLU A 31 18.04 0.78 -1.78
N LYS A 32 19.28 0.30 -1.79
CA LYS A 32 20.10 0.19 -2.99
C LYS A 32 19.75 -1.05 -3.82
N LEU A 33 19.15 -2.07 -3.21
CA LEU A 33 18.70 -3.30 -3.87
C LEU A 33 17.18 -3.30 -4.07
N GLY A 34 16.75 -3.62 -5.29
CA GLY A 34 15.32 -3.78 -5.62
C GLY A 34 14.61 -4.86 -4.79
N GLU A 35 15.32 -5.95 -4.48
CA GLU A 35 14.81 -7.02 -3.62
C GLU A 35 14.48 -6.53 -2.21
N THR A 36 15.36 -5.70 -1.63
CA THR A 36 15.15 -5.16 -0.29
C THR A 36 13.98 -4.17 -0.30
N TYR A 37 13.86 -3.33 -1.34
CA TYR A 37 12.69 -2.48 -1.53
C TYR A 37 11.39 -3.29 -1.62
N GLN A 38 11.40 -4.39 -2.39
CA GLN A 38 10.25 -5.28 -2.53
C GLN A 38 9.86 -5.94 -1.21
N ALA A 39 10.83 -6.41 -0.42
CA ALA A 39 10.56 -6.98 0.91
C ALA A 39 9.93 -5.95 1.86
N PHE A 40 10.44 -4.71 1.88
CA PHE A 40 9.84 -3.64 2.68
C PHE A 40 8.42 -3.26 2.21
N LEU A 41 8.18 -3.28 0.90
CA LEU A 41 6.86 -3.02 0.34
C LEU A 41 5.85 -4.10 0.75
N GLN A 42 6.25 -5.37 0.67
CA GLN A 42 5.44 -6.50 1.12
C GLN A 42 5.14 -6.43 2.62
N LEU A 43 6.15 -6.10 3.44
CA LEU A 43 5.99 -5.91 4.88
C LEU A 43 5.00 -4.77 5.20
N ALA A 44 5.14 -3.61 4.55
CA ALA A 44 4.22 -2.49 4.75
C ALA A 44 2.78 -2.84 4.36
N CYS A 45 2.59 -3.58 3.26
CA CYS A 45 1.27 -4.06 2.85
C CYS A 45 0.67 -5.03 3.88
N GLY A 46 1.48 -5.97 4.41
CA GLY A 46 1.05 -6.90 5.46
C GLY A 46 0.60 -6.19 6.74
N LEU A 47 1.34 -5.16 7.17
CA LEU A 47 1.00 -4.37 8.36
C LEU A 47 -0.30 -3.56 8.17
N ILE A 48 -0.52 -2.99 6.99
CA ILE A 48 -1.77 -2.28 6.66
C ILE A 48 -2.95 -3.25 6.72
N CYS A 49 -2.83 -4.44 6.12
CA CYS A 49 -3.87 -5.47 6.16
C CYS A 49 -4.14 -5.94 7.59
N PHE A 50 -3.09 -6.18 8.38
CA PHE A 50 -3.21 -6.60 9.77
C PHE A 50 -3.96 -5.55 10.61
N HIS A 51 -3.57 -4.27 10.53
CA HIS A 51 -4.25 -3.19 11.24
C HIS A 51 -5.75 -3.10 10.89
N TYR A 52 -6.10 -3.25 9.61
CA TYR A 52 -7.49 -3.21 9.17
C TYR A 52 -8.31 -4.39 9.72
N THR A 53 -7.75 -5.61 9.67
CA THR A 53 -8.37 -6.81 10.24
C THR A 53 -8.53 -6.69 11.75
N SER A 54 -7.47 -6.27 12.47
CA SER A 54 -7.50 -6.10 13.92
C SER A 54 -8.56 -5.11 14.37
N HIS A 55 -8.70 -4.01 13.62
CA HIS A 55 -9.76 -3.04 13.86
C HIS A 55 -11.13 -3.69 13.66
N LEU A 56 -11.37 -4.42 12.56
CA LEU A 56 -12.65 -5.09 12.34
C LEU A 56 -12.99 -6.13 13.43
N SER A 57 -12.01 -6.89 13.91
CA SER A 57 -12.21 -7.90 14.96
C SER A 57 -12.50 -7.32 16.34
N ALA A 58 -12.21 -6.04 16.57
CA ALA A 58 -12.51 -5.35 17.83
C ALA A 58 -13.94 -4.77 17.89
N PHE A 59 -14.67 -4.75 16.77
CA PHE A 59 -16.07 -4.32 16.69
C PHE A 59 -17.08 -5.49 16.63
N GLY A 60 -16.62 -6.71 16.95
CA GLY A 60 -17.45 -7.93 17.05
C GLY A 60 -17.70 -8.35 18.48
#